data_AF-A0A7W5VJY5-F1
#
_entry.id   AF-A0A7W5VJY5-F1
#
_cell.length_a   1.000
_cell.length_b   1.000
_cell.length_c   1.000
_cell.angle_alpha   90.00
_cell.angle_beta   90.00
_cell.angle_gamma   90.00
#
_symmetry.space_group_name_H-M   'P 1'
#
loop_
_entity.id
_entity.type
_entity.pdbx_description
1 polymer ?
#
loop_
_entity_poly.entity_id
_entity_poly.type
_entity_poly.pdbx_seq_one_letter_code
_entity_poly.pdbx_strand_id
1 'polypeptide(L)'
;MTIKERQEREAHDRENPWRPMNTAPRGTGLICDLLFDDMMGHYPASGLQFFLDADGTWYQIIPERKIHFAQPINWRPSYVHVTPERRNLIKKRAA
;
A
#
# COMPACT_ATOMS: atom_id res chain seq x y z
N MET A 1 -18.43 16.51 -1.92
CA MET A 1 -18.60 15.11 -1.47
C MET A 1 -20.10 14.83 -1.42
N THR A 2 -20.60 14.02 -2.34
CA THR A 2 -22.00 13.58 -2.35
C THR A 2 -22.18 12.33 -1.50
N ILE A 3 -23.41 12.05 -1.05
CA ILE A 3 -23.75 10.92 -0.19
C ILE A 3 -23.36 9.57 -0.83
N LYS A 4 -23.41 9.48 -2.16
CA LYS A 4 -22.99 8.29 -2.92
C LYS A 4 -21.48 7.98 -2.79
N GLU A 5 -20.63 8.99 -2.94
CA GLU A 5 -19.17 8.79 -2.78
C GLU A 5 -18.78 8.38 -1.35
N ARG A 6 -19.58 8.77 -0.33
CA ARG A 6 -19.39 8.29 1.05
C ARG A 6 -19.79 6.83 1.21
N GLN A 7 -20.95 6.44 0.68
CA GLN A 7 -21.46 5.08 0.79
C GLN A 7 -20.61 4.06 0.04
N GLU A 8 -20.08 4.43 -1.14
CA GLU A 8 -19.18 3.56 -1.91
C GLU A 8 -17.84 3.34 -1.19
N ARG A 9 -17.34 4.36 -0.49
CA ARG A 9 -16.14 4.24 0.35
C ARG A 9 -16.39 3.37 1.58
N GLU A 10 -17.52 3.54 2.26
CA GLU A 10 -17.90 2.71 3.41
C GLU A 10 -18.13 1.24 3.03
N ALA A 11 -18.74 0.97 1.86
CA ALA A 11 -18.89 -0.39 1.35
C ALA A 11 -17.54 -1.02 1.01
N HIS A 12 -16.65 -0.27 0.36
CA HIS A 12 -15.29 -0.71 0.04
C HIS A 12 -14.47 -1.03 1.30
N ASP A 13 -14.57 -0.18 2.34
CA ASP A 13 -13.88 -0.38 3.62
C ASP A 13 -14.44 -1.58 4.39
N ARG A 14 -15.73 -1.90 4.23
CA ARG A 14 -16.36 -3.09 4.82
C ARG A 14 -15.92 -4.38 4.13
N GLU A 15 -15.69 -4.35 2.83
CA GLU A 15 -15.20 -5.50 2.06
C GLU A 15 -13.67 -5.71 2.21
N ASN A 16 -12.94 -4.63 2.55
CA ASN A 16 -11.48 -4.62 2.67
C ASN A 16 -11.01 -4.22 4.06
N PRO A 17 -11.26 -5.06 5.10
CA PRO A 17 -10.78 -4.76 6.43
C PRO A 17 -9.26 -4.67 6.44
N TRP A 18 -8.74 -3.73 7.22
CA TRP A 18 -7.32 -3.65 7.55
C TRP A 18 -6.86 -4.98 8.15
N ARG A 19 -5.74 -5.48 7.64
CA ARG A 19 -5.16 -6.77 8.02
C ARG A 19 -3.85 -6.56 8.77
N PRO A 20 -3.51 -7.47 9.71
CA PRO A 20 -2.23 -7.44 10.39
C PRO A 20 -1.05 -7.51 9.42
N MET A 21 0.02 -6.74 9.65
CA MET A 21 1.17 -6.63 8.74
C MET A 21 1.85 -7.97 8.41
N ASN A 22 1.86 -8.90 9.37
CA ASN A 22 2.45 -10.24 9.18
C ASN A 22 1.72 -11.12 8.14
N THR A 23 0.50 -10.75 7.75
CA THR A 23 -0.30 -11.48 6.74
C THR A 23 -0.09 -10.97 5.32
N ALA A 24 0.72 -9.93 5.11
CA ALA A 24 0.95 -9.34 3.80
C ALA A 24 1.64 -10.33 2.83
N PRO A 25 1.05 -10.61 1.66
CA PRO A 25 1.63 -11.56 0.70
C PRO A 25 2.91 -10.97 0.10
N ARG A 26 4.01 -11.71 0.21
CA ARG A 26 5.33 -11.30 -0.28
C ARG A 26 5.52 -11.68 -1.74
N GLY A 27 6.07 -10.78 -2.54
CA GLY A 27 6.54 -11.08 -3.89
C GLY A 27 5.45 -11.36 -4.91
N THR A 28 4.17 -11.25 -4.55
CA THR A 28 3.04 -11.40 -5.48
C THR A 28 2.87 -10.17 -6.37
N GLY A 29 3.36 -9.01 -5.93
CA GLY A 29 3.10 -7.74 -6.60
C GLY A 29 1.69 -7.20 -6.35
N LEU A 30 0.96 -7.74 -5.37
CA LEU A 30 -0.33 -7.21 -4.94
C LEU A 30 -0.16 -5.76 -4.48
N ILE A 31 -0.98 -4.87 -5.05
CA ILE A 31 -1.07 -3.48 -4.64
C ILE A 31 -1.85 -3.40 -3.34
N CYS A 32 -1.31 -2.65 -2.38
CA CYS A 32 -1.86 -2.48 -1.07
C CYS A 32 -1.77 -1.02 -0.63
N ASP A 33 -2.68 -0.61 0.23
CA ASP A 33 -2.47 0.60 1.03
C ASP A 33 -1.89 0.21 2.38
N LEU A 34 -1.05 1.09 2.92
CA LEU A 34 -0.39 0.90 4.20
C LEU A 34 -0.92 1.93 5.21
N LEU A 35 -1.21 1.45 6.41
CA LEU A 35 -1.47 2.28 7.57
C LEU A 35 -0.17 2.41 8.35
N PHE A 36 0.27 3.64 8.60
CA PHE A 36 1.44 3.94 9.42
C PHE A 36 0.99 4.48 10.77
N ASP A 37 1.78 4.21 11.81
CA ASP A 37 1.62 4.88 13.09
C ASP A 37 2.08 6.33 12.96
N ASP A 38 1.20 7.29 13.26
CA ASP A 38 1.41 8.73 12.98
C ASP A 38 2.15 9.47 14.11
N MET A 39 2.72 8.73 15.06
CA MET A 39 3.46 9.21 16.23
C MET A 39 4.67 10.13 15.92
N MET A 40 5.02 10.34 14.65
CA MET A 40 6.11 11.23 14.19
C MET A 40 5.67 12.30 13.18
N GLY A 41 4.36 12.48 12.98
CA GLY A 41 3.79 13.46 12.06
C GLY A 41 2.87 12.83 11.02
N HIS A 42 1.94 13.63 10.50
CA HIS A 42 0.95 13.22 9.52
C HIS A 42 1.65 12.62 8.29
N TYR A 43 1.69 11.29 8.18
CA TYR A 43 2.12 10.62 6.96
C TYR A 43 0.89 10.63 6.04
N PRO A 44 0.88 11.41 4.94
CA PRO A 44 -0.25 11.44 4.02
C PRO A 44 -0.24 10.14 3.20
N ALA A 45 -0.60 9.03 3.84
CA ALA A 45 -0.75 7.72 3.20
C ALA A 45 -2.00 7.65 2.31
N SER A 46 -2.93 8.59 2.46
CA SER A 46 -4.17 8.63 1.70
C SER A 46 -3.88 8.78 0.20
N GLY A 47 -4.17 7.72 -0.56
CA GLY A 47 -3.95 7.68 -2.01
C GLY A 47 -2.56 7.21 -2.43
N LEU A 48 -1.68 6.82 -1.49
CA LEU A 48 -0.41 6.19 -1.80
C LEU A 48 -0.58 4.67 -1.93
N GLN A 49 -0.08 4.13 -3.03
CA GLN A 49 -0.12 2.70 -3.32
C GLN A 49 1.25 2.07 -3.13
N PHE A 50 1.26 0.88 -2.54
CA PHE A 50 2.46 0.15 -2.18
C PHE A 50 2.40 -1.30 -2.66
N PHE A 51 3.54 -1.97 -2.73
CA PHE A 51 3.61 -3.42 -2.85
C PHE A 51 4.77 -3.98 -2.02
N LEU A 52 4.64 -5.25 -1.60
CA LEU A 52 5.66 -5.98 -0.87
C LEU A 52 6.45 -6.86 -1.81
N ASP A 53 7.75 -6.61 -1.92
CA ASP A 53 8.66 -7.43 -2.72
C ASP A 53 9.02 -8.74 -1.99
N ALA A 54 9.65 -9.68 -2.70
CA ALA A 54 9.94 -11.01 -2.18
C ALA A 54 10.98 -10.98 -1.05
N ASP A 55 11.87 -9.97 -1.08
CA ASP A 55 12.88 -9.71 -0.06
C ASP A 55 12.27 -9.11 1.25
N GLY A 56 10.97 -8.83 1.27
CA GLY A 56 10.30 -8.17 2.40
C GLY A 56 10.43 -6.64 2.38
N THR A 57 10.96 -6.05 1.32
CA THR A 57 11.03 -4.60 1.14
C THR A 57 9.70 -4.05 0.63
N TRP A 58 9.22 -2.98 1.26
CA TRP A 58 8.08 -2.20 0.77
C TRP A 58 8.50 -1.14 -0.24
N TYR A 59 7.75 -1.05 -1.34
CA TYR A 59 7.93 -0.05 -2.38
C TYR A 59 6.65 0.75 -2.57
N GLN A 60 6.80 2.06 -2.69
CA GLN A 60 5.74 2.97 -3.13
C GLN A 60 5.74 3.05 -4.66
N ILE A 61 4.56 3.03 -5.27
CA ILE A 61 4.41 3.04 -6.72
C ILE A 61 4.54 4.46 -7.28
N ILE A 62 3.98 5.46 -6.62
CA ILE A 62 4.00 6.86 -7.06
C ILE A 62 4.14 7.80 -5.85
N PRO A 63 5.18 8.66 -5.82
CA PRO A 63 6.44 8.50 -6.54
C PRO A 63 7.14 7.16 -6.23
N GLU A 64 7.96 6.65 -7.15
CA GLU A 64 8.73 5.41 -6.94
C GLU A 64 9.73 5.59 -5.80
N ARG A 65 9.48 4.94 -4.66
CA ARG A 65 10.34 5.05 -3.47
C ARG A 65 10.44 3.73 -2.73
N LYS A 66 11.59 3.51 -2.09
CA LYS A 66 11.78 2.42 -1.14
C LYS A 66 11.43 2.91 0.27
N ILE A 67 10.65 2.13 1.00
CA ILE A 67 10.25 2.49 2.37
C ILE A 67 11.27 1.90 3.34
N HIS A 68 12.10 2.78 3.92
CA HIS A 68 13.19 2.39 4.81
C HIS A 68 12.88 2.56 6.31
N PHE A 69 12.22 3.65 6.67
CA PHE A 69 12.08 4.07 8.08
C PHE A 69 10.65 4.06 8.58
N ALA A 70 9.67 4.00 7.68
CA ALA A 70 8.27 3.97 8.07
C ALA A 70 7.88 2.51 8.36
N GLN A 71 7.43 2.24 9.58
CA GLN A 71 6.91 0.93 9.96
C GLN A 71 5.39 0.94 9.80
N PRO A 72 4.85 0.32 8.74
CA PRO A 72 3.41 0.21 8.62
C PRO A 72 2.90 -0.79 9.67
N ILE A 73 1.78 -0.46 10.28
CA ILE A 73 1.13 -1.26 11.33
C ILE A 73 0.10 -2.22 10.74
N ASN A 74 -0.62 -1.80 9.70
CA ASN A 74 -1.63 -2.58 9.01
C ASN A 74 -1.57 -2.36 7.50
N TRP A 75 -2.13 -3.29 6.75
CA TRP A 75 -2.23 -3.21 5.30
C TRP A 75 -3.63 -3.57 4.83
N ARG A 76 -4.02 -3.08 3.66
CA ARG A 76 -5.27 -3.49 2.99
C ARG A 76 -5.01 -3.75 1.51
N PRO A 77 -5.60 -4.80 0.92
CA PRO A 77 -5.43 -5.11 -0.50
C PRO A 77 -6.23 -4.16 -1.39
N SER A 78 -5.70 -3.84 -2.56
CA SER A 78 -6.41 -3.12 -3.63
C SER A 78 -6.95 -4.06 -4.73
N TYR A 79 -6.81 -5.38 -4.58
CA TYR A 79 -7.13 -6.46 -5.55
C TYR A 79 -6.44 -6.39 -6.92
N VAL A 80 -5.67 -5.34 -7.19
CA VAL A 80 -4.89 -5.17 -8.43
C VAL A 80 -3.44 -5.62 -8.17
N HIS A 81 -2.82 -6.21 -9.19
CA HIS A 81 -1.41 -6.59 -9.14
C HIS A 81 -0.57 -5.71 -10.07
N VAL A 82 0.62 -5.34 -9.61
CA VAL A 82 1.64 -4.72 -10.46
C VAL A 82 2.21 -5.77 -11.39
N THR A 83 2.35 -5.44 -12.68
CA THR A 83 3.02 -6.33 -13.63
C THR A 83 4.50 -6.53 -13.25
N PRO A 84 5.10 -7.68 -13.55
CA PRO A 84 6.51 -7.92 -13.25
C PRO A 84 7.46 -6.87 -13.86
N GLU A 85 7.15 -6.40 -15.07
CA GLU A 85 7.90 -5.34 -15.75
C GLU A 85 7.86 -4.01 -14.99
N ARG A 86 6.65 -3.58 -14.59
CA ARG A 86 6.46 -2.34 -13.84
C ARG A 86 7.11 -2.43 -12.46
N ARG A 87 7.01 -3.58 -11.80
CA ARG A 87 7.69 -3.85 -10.53
C ARG A 87 9.21 -3.69 -10.68
N ASN A 88 9.81 -4.27 -11.71
CA ASN A 88 11.25 -4.13 -11.97
C ASN A 88 11.65 -2.68 -12.27
N LEU A 89 10.81 -1.94 -12.99
CA LEU A 89 11.04 -0.52 -13.27
C LEU A 89 11.02 0.31 -11.98
N ILE A 90 10.03 0.10 -11.11
CA ILE A 90 9.91 0.78 -9.82
C ILE A 90 11.12 0.48 -8.95
N LYS A 91 11.53 -0.80 -8.85
CA LYS A 91 12.72 -1.19 -8.08
C LYS A 91 14.00 -0.52 -8.57
N LYS A 92 14.15 -0.32 -9.88
CA LYS A 92 15.31 0.38 -10.46
C LYS A 92 15.30 1.89 -10.20
N ARG A 93 14.11 2.48 -10.08
CA ARG A 93 13.92 3.94 -9.90
C ARG A 93 13.80 4.38 -8.45
N ALA A 94 13.45 3.45 -7.57
CA ALA A 94 13.35 3.70 -6.14
C ALA A 94 14.73 4.06 -5.58
N ALA A 95 14.88 5.34 -5.24
CA ALA A 95 16.02 5.89 -4.52
C ALA A 95 15.92 5.63 -3.01
#